data_AF-A0A353JAU1-F1
#
_entry.id   AF-A0A353JAU1-F1
#
_cell.length_a   1.000
_cell.length_b   1.000
_cell.length_c   1.000
_cell.angle_alpha   90.00
_cell.angle_beta   90.00
_cell.angle_gamma   90.00
#
_symmetry.space_group_name_H-M   'P 1'
#
loop_
_entity.id
_entity.type
_entity.pdbx_description
1 polymer ?
#
loop_
_entity_poly.entity_id
_entity_poly.type
_entity_poly.pdbx_seq_one_letter_code
_entity_poly.pdbx_strand_id
1 'polypeptide(L)'
;MESEINKLSQEERDKQELENLKQGYAHCKEIYNIQRERFKASDEKLNMLLVFNAAILALLITIIPFNQLSCCLKTLMYTFLILFGLSMLITLISIICGLYPRKTTFIDNNNYINDEFYQCTNVEFFGKMIGQFTLYNNDMSKKAEQKHFFNKIAMISTTINILLMFVLIIIKII
;
A
#
# COMPACT_ATOMS: atom_id res chain seq x y z
N MET A 1 13.09 -27.16 -51.26
CA MET A 1 12.18 -26.79 -50.16
C MET A 1 12.95 -25.94 -49.17
N GLU A 2 13.49 -24.83 -49.66
CA GLU A 2 14.31 -23.90 -48.88
C GLU A 2 13.40 -22.83 -48.31
N SER A 3 13.15 -22.95 -47.00
CA SER A 3 12.95 -21.87 -46.03
C SER A 3 12.96 -20.44 -46.60
N GLU A 4 11.81 -19.97 -47.11
CA GLU A 4 11.46 -18.55 -47.14
C GLU A 4 11.13 -18.09 -45.70
N ILE A 5 12.14 -18.09 -44.84
CA ILE A 5 12.05 -17.37 -43.58
C ILE A 5 12.33 -15.91 -43.92
N ASN A 6 11.25 -15.15 -44.05
CA ASN A 6 11.18 -13.69 -44.11
C ASN A 6 12.35 -13.04 -43.35
N LYS A 7 13.38 -12.62 -44.08
CA LYS A 7 14.40 -11.72 -43.54
C LYS A 7 13.81 -10.31 -43.64
N LEU A 8 13.12 -9.87 -42.60
CA LEU A 8 12.77 -8.46 -42.41
C LEU A 8 14.02 -7.61 -42.67
N SER A 9 13.86 -6.51 -43.40
CA SER A 9 14.94 -5.53 -43.56
C SER A 9 15.34 -4.99 -42.18
N GLN A 10 16.59 -4.54 -42.02
CA GLN A 10 17.07 -4.02 -40.74
C GLN A 10 16.16 -2.89 -40.20
N GLU A 11 15.67 -2.04 -41.11
CA GLU A 11 14.74 -0.95 -40.81
C GLU A 11 13.36 -1.42 -40.30
N GLU A 12 12.84 -2.52 -40.84
CA GLU A 12 11.58 -3.12 -40.37
C GLU A 12 11.75 -3.79 -39.00
N ARG A 13 12.92 -4.39 -38.74
CA ARG A 13 13.24 -4.95 -37.41
C ARG A 13 13.33 -3.85 -36.36
N ASP A 14 14.01 -2.75 -36.67
CA ASP A 14 14.17 -1.61 -35.75
C ASP A 14 12.82 -0.93 -35.44
N LYS A 15 11.93 -0.82 -36.45
CA LYS A 15 10.55 -0.34 -36.25
C LYS A 15 9.74 -1.28 -35.37
N GLN A 16 9.82 -2.59 -35.63
CA GLN A 16 9.10 -3.59 -34.85
C GLN A 16 9.59 -3.64 -33.40
N GLU A 17 10.90 -3.52 -33.17
CA GLU A 17 11.49 -3.44 -31.84
C GLU A 17 11.03 -2.20 -31.08
N LEU A 18 11.02 -1.04 -31.73
CA LEU A 18 10.53 0.20 -31.13
C LEU A 18 9.04 0.11 -30.76
N GLU A 19 8.22 -0.53 -31.60
CA GLU A 19 6.79 -0.70 -31.35
C GLU A 19 6.53 -1.68 -30.20
N ASN A 20 7.30 -2.77 -30.13
CA ASN A 20 7.29 -3.70 -28.99
C ASN A 20 7.68 -3.00 -27.68
N LEU A 21 8.69 -2.12 -27.71
CA LEU A 21 9.12 -1.34 -26.54
C LEU A 21 8.05 -0.33 -26.09
N LYS A 22 7.35 0.32 -27.02
CA LYS A 22 6.22 1.21 -26.70
C LYS A 22 5.09 0.44 -26.03
N GLN A 23 4.74 -0.74 -26.56
CA GLN A 23 3.73 -1.61 -25.96
C GLN A 23 4.16 -2.09 -24.56
N GLY A 24 5.41 -2.51 -24.40
CA GLY A 24 5.98 -2.91 -23.11
C GLY A 24 5.94 -1.77 -22.08
N TYR A 25 6.27 -0.55 -22.48
CA TYR A 25 6.14 0.64 -21.64
C TYR A 25 4.70 0.89 -21.19
N ALA A 26 3.74 0.83 -22.12
CA ALA A 26 2.32 1.03 -21.81
C ALA A 26 1.82 -0.02 -20.80
N HIS A 27 2.21 -1.29 -20.98
CA HIS A 27 1.87 -2.38 -20.08
C HIS A 27 2.48 -2.20 -18.68
N CYS A 28 3.77 -1.85 -18.60
CA CYS A 28 4.44 -1.58 -17.32
C CYS A 28 3.81 -0.40 -16.56
N LYS A 29 3.40 0.64 -17.28
CA LYS A 29 2.70 1.81 -16.73
C LYS A 29 1.31 1.45 -16.20
N GLU A 30 0.57 0.62 -16.92
CA GLU A 30 -0.74 0.13 -16.49
C GLU A 30 -0.63 -0.69 -15.20
N ILE A 31 0.31 -1.65 -15.13
CA ILE A 31 0.56 -2.43 -13.91
C ILE A 31 0.90 -1.52 -12.73
N TYR A 32 1.77 -0.52 -12.95
CA TYR A 32 2.11 0.44 -11.91
C TYR A 32 0.88 1.19 -11.40
N ASN A 33 0.01 1.66 -12.29
CA ASN A 33 -1.21 2.38 -11.92
C ASN A 33 -2.16 1.49 -11.10
N ILE A 34 -2.35 0.23 -11.51
CA ILE A 34 -3.15 -0.75 -10.76
C ILE A 34 -2.58 -0.95 -9.35
N GLN A 35 -1.27 -1.10 -9.23
CA GLN A 35 -0.63 -1.28 -7.91
C GLN A 35 -0.79 -0.02 -7.06
N ARG A 36 -0.60 1.16 -7.64
CA ARG A 36 -0.80 2.46 -6.95
C ARG A 36 -2.23 2.62 -6.44
N GLU A 37 -3.24 2.26 -7.22
CA GLU A 37 -4.64 2.30 -6.78
C GLU A 37 -4.92 1.32 -5.66
N ARG A 38 -4.40 0.08 -5.74
CA ARG A 38 -4.49 -0.90 -4.65
C ARG A 38 -3.86 -0.38 -3.35
N PHE A 39 -2.72 0.30 -3.46
CA PHE A 39 -2.07 0.95 -2.33
C PHE A 39 -2.94 2.02 -1.67
N LYS A 40 -3.54 2.89 -2.49
CA LYS A 40 -4.43 3.97 -2.03
C LYS A 40 -5.68 3.41 -1.34
N ALA A 41 -6.33 2.42 -1.93
CA ALA A 41 -7.49 1.75 -1.32
C ALA A 41 -7.13 1.06 0.01
N SER A 42 -5.90 0.54 0.13
CA SER A 42 -5.39 -0.02 1.39
C SER A 42 -5.17 1.05 2.47
N ASP A 43 -4.68 2.24 2.10
CA ASP A 43 -4.57 3.38 3.05
C ASP A 43 -5.93 3.83 3.54
N GLU A 44 -6.91 3.96 2.64
CA GLU A 44 -8.28 4.35 3.00
C GLU A 44 -8.89 3.38 4.01
N LYS A 45 -8.68 2.06 3.83
CA LYS A 45 -9.12 1.03 4.79
C LYS A 45 -8.44 1.16 6.16
N LEU A 46 -7.12 1.36 6.19
CA LEU A 46 -6.39 1.55 7.44
C LEU A 46 -6.83 2.81 8.17
N ASN A 47 -7.10 3.89 7.43
CA ASN A 47 -7.59 5.15 8.00
C ASN A 47 -9.00 4.99 8.58
N MET A 48 -9.92 4.32 7.86
CA MET A 48 -11.24 3.99 8.40
C MET A 48 -11.16 3.15 9.67
N LEU A 49 -10.26 2.16 9.70
CA LEU A 49 -10.03 1.31 10.88
C LEU A 49 -9.51 2.12 12.08
N LEU A 50 -8.64 3.10 11.83
CA LEU A 50 -8.13 4.02 12.85
C LEU A 50 -9.25 4.91 13.44
N VAL A 51 -10.10 5.48 12.58
CA VAL A 51 -11.26 6.27 13.01
C VAL A 51 -12.26 5.42 13.78
N PHE A 52 -12.53 4.20 13.31
CA PHE A 52 -13.44 3.26 13.97
C PHE A 52 -12.92 2.87 15.35
N ASN A 53 -11.63 2.58 15.47
CA ASN A 53 -10.98 2.32 16.76
C ASN A 53 -11.10 3.53 17.70
N ALA A 54 -10.84 4.75 17.23
CA ALA A 54 -11.02 5.96 18.03
C ALA A 54 -12.46 6.11 18.56
N ALA A 55 -13.47 5.79 17.75
CA ALA A 55 -14.87 5.80 18.17
C ALA A 55 -15.17 4.77 19.26
N ILE A 56 -14.63 3.54 19.16
CA ILE A 56 -14.75 2.51 20.19
C ILE A 56 -14.18 3.00 21.52
N LEU A 57 -12.98 3.60 21.50
CA LEU A 57 -12.36 4.12 22.71
C LEU A 57 -13.21 5.23 23.36
N ALA A 58 -13.71 6.17 22.57
CA ALA A 58 -14.59 7.24 23.06
C ALA A 58 -15.86 6.67 23.72
N LEU A 59 -16.47 5.67 23.09
CA LEU A 59 -17.67 5.01 23.61
C LEU A 59 -17.38 4.24 24.91
N LEU A 60 -16.22 3.61 25.03
CA LEU A 60 -15.79 2.92 26.24
C LEU A 60 -15.58 3.88 27.42
N ILE A 61 -14.92 5.03 27.19
CA ILE A 61 -14.68 6.05 28.22
C ILE A 61 -15.99 6.67 28.72
N THR A 62 -16.96 6.88 27.84
CA THR A 62 -18.26 7.47 28.20
C THR A 62 -19.16 6.50 28.95
N ILE A 63 -19.15 5.21 28.59
CA ILE A 63 -20.03 4.21 29.20
C ILE A 63 -19.48 3.72 30.54
N ILE A 64 -18.16 3.65 30.74
CA ILE A 64 -17.55 3.02 31.91
C ILE A 64 -16.81 4.07 32.76
N PRO A 65 -17.44 4.66 33.79
CA PRO A 65 -16.77 5.62 34.66
C PRO A 65 -15.69 4.93 35.50
N PHE A 66 -14.44 5.32 35.30
CA PHE A 66 -13.25 4.70 35.91
C PHE A 66 -13.27 4.65 37.45
N ASN A 67 -14.00 5.57 38.08
CA ASN A 67 -14.03 5.73 39.53
C ASN A 67 -14.86 4.67 40.26
N GLN A 68 -15.68 3.88 39.55
CA GLN A 68 -16.60 2.91 40.16
C GLN A 68 -16.25 1.44 39.81
N LEU A 69 -15.08 1.19 39.21
CA LEU A 69 -14.70 -0.15 38.76
C LEU A 69 -14.07 -1.00 39.88
N SER A 70 -14.51 -2.25 39.97
CA SER A 70 -13.85 -3.28 40.78
C SER A 70 -12.42 -3.57 40.28
N CYS A 71 -11.59 -4.21 41.12
CA CYS A 71 -10.19 -4.51 40.78
C CYS A 71 -10.07 -5.33 39.48
N CYS A 72 -10.96 -6.31 39.26
CA CYS A 72 -10.98 -7.13 38.05
C CYS A 72 -11.32 -6.32 36.78
N LEU A 73 -12.31 -5.44 36.87
CA LEU A 73 -12.71 -4.55 35.77
C LEU A 73 -11.62 -3.53 35.41
N LYS A 74 -10.88 -3.03 36.40
CA LYS A 74 -9.71 -2.15 36.16
C LYS A 74 -8.63 -2.86 35.36
N THR A 75 -8.29 -4.10 35.71
CA THR A 75 -7.29 -4.89 34.96
C THR A 75 -7.71 -5.13 33.51
N LEU A 76 -9.00 -5.44 33.27
CA LEU A 76 -9.54 -5.61 31.91
C LEU A 76 -9.48 -4.29 31.11
N MET A 77 -9.84 -3.17 31.73
CA MET A 77 -9.76 -1.84 31.11
C MET A 77 -8.33 -1.44 30.75
N TYR A 78 -7.34 -1.69 31.63
CA TYR A 78 -5.94 -1.43 31.31
C TYR A 78 -5.44 -2.34 30.18
N THR A 79 -5.84 -3.61 30.18
CA THR A 79 -5.50 -4.55 29.10
C THR A 79 -6.08 -4.08 27.77
N PHE A 80 -7.34 -3.63 27.76
CA PHE A 80 -7.97 -3.01 26.60
C PHE A 80 -7.19 -1.77 26.13
N LEU A 81 -6.86 -0.84 27.03
CA LEU A 81 -6.13 0.38 26.67
C LEU A 81 -4.75 0.10 26.08
N ILE A 82 -4.02 -0.90 26.60
CA ILE A 82 -2.71 -1.31 26.10
C ILE A 82 -2.86 -1.91 24.69
N LEU A 83 -3.79 -2.85 24.51
CA LEU A 83 -4.07 -3.46 23.20
C LEU A 83 -4.52 -2.41 22.18
N PHE A 84 -5.34 -1.45 22.63
CA PHE A 84 -5.77 -0.32 21.83
C PHE A 84 -4.60 0.55 21.40
N GLY A 85 -3.74 0.96 22.33
CA GLY A 85 -2.55 1.75 22.05
C GLY A 85 -1.62 1.05 21.05
N LEU A 86 -1.38 -0.25 21.23
CA LEU A 86 -0.61 -1.06 20.28
C LEU A 86 -1.24 -1.11 18.89
N SER A 87 -2.57 -1.29 18.81
CA SER A 87 -3.30 -1.32 17.54
C SER A 87 -3.18 0.01 16.77
N MET A 88 -3.24 1.14 17.47
CA MET A 88 -3.06 2.48 16.90
C MET A 88 -1.63 2.67 16.40
N LEU A 89 -0.64 2.22 17.17
CA LEU A 89 0.79 2.34 16.83
C LEU A 89 1.14 1.50 15.60
N ILE A 90 0.62 0.26 15.51
CA ILE A 90 0.75 -0.59 14.32
C ILE A 90 0.10 0.05 13.09
N THR A 91 -1.09 0.62 13.26
CA THR A 91 -1.81 1.29 12.15
C THR A 91 -1.04 2.52 11.66
N LEU A 92 -0.48 3.32 12.58
CA LEU A 92 0.37 4.47 12.26
C LEU A 92 1.64 4.06 11.51
N ILE A 93 2.35 3.02 11.98
CA ILE A 93 3.53 2.47 11.29
C ILE A 93 3.15 2.01 9.88
N SER A 94 2.00 1.36 9.73
CA SER A 94 1.51 0.87 8.43
C SER A 94 1.27 2.01 7.43
N ILE A 95 0.72 3.12 7.91
CA ILE A 95 0.50 4.34 7.11
C ILE A 95 1.86 4.98 6.76
N ILE A 96 2.80 5.09 7.71
CA ILE A 96 4.14 5.67 7.47
C ILE A 96 4.95 4.83 6.47
N CYS A 97 4.92 3.49 6.59
CA CYS A 97 5.54 2.58 5.64
C CYS A 97 4.94 2.69 4.23
N GLY A 98 3.66 3.07 4.13
CA GLY A 98 2.96 3.31 2.86
C GLY A 98 3.18 4.71 2.27
N LEU A 99 3.46 5.71 3.11
CA LEU A 99 3.61 7.14 2.72
C LEU A 99 4.89 7.45 1.94
N TYR A 100 5.90 6.58 2.03
CA TYR A 100 7.16 6.72 1.27
C TYR A 100 7.30 5.61 0.22
N PRO A 101 6.48 5.56 -0.84
CA PRO A 101 7.01 5.02 -2.08
C PRO A 101 8.27 5.85 -2.39
N ARG A 102 9.39 5.18 -2.75
CA ARG A 102 10.58 5.91 -3.23
C ARG A 102 10.08 6.97 -4.20
N LYS A 103 10.49 8.24 -4.05
CA LYS A 103 10.16 9.29 -5.01
C LYS A 103 10.44 8.71 -6.38
N THR A 104 9.39 8.35 -7.09
CA THR A 104 9.42 8.20 -8.52
C THR A 104 9.73 9.61 -8.97
N THR A 105 10.98 9.86 -9.38
CA THR A 105 11.21 10.79 -10.47
C THR A 105 10.42 10.22 -11.65
N PHE A 106 9.11 10.41 -11.62
CA PHE A 106 8.33 10.35 -12.82
C PHE A 106 9.02 11.34 -13.74
N ILE A 107 9.55 10.83 -14.85
CA ILE A 107 9.53 11.61 -16.06
C ILE A 107 8.04 11.84 -16.30
N ASP A 108 7.50 12.88 -15.66
CA ASP A 108 6.30 13.51 -16.14
C ASP A 108 6.60 13.80 -17.61
N ASN A 109 5.70 13.44 -18.53
CA ASN A 109 5.88 13.81 -19.94
C ASN A 109 6.06 15.34 -20.09
N ASN A 110 5.82 16.11 -19.04
CA ASN A 110 6.05 17.56 -18.95
C ASN A 110 7.42 17.97 -18.38
N ASN A 111 8.17 17.08 -17.70
CA ASN A 111 9.51 17.36 -17.16
C ASN A 111 10.62 16.69 -17.99
N TYR A 112 10.52 16.87 -19.31
CA TYR A 112 11.49 16.47 -20.34
C TYR A 112 12.82 17.27 -20.28
N ILE A 113 13.26 17.70 -19.10
CA ILE A 113 14.43 18.57 -18.93
C ILE A 113 15.48 17.83 -18.09
N ASN A 114 15.88 16.64 -18.54
CA ASN A 114 17.15 16.05 -18.13
C ASN A 114 17.97 15.87 -19.40
N ASP A 115 19.09 16.59 -19.50
CA ASP A 115 19.94 16.65 -20.69
C ASP A 115 20.44 15.26 -21.14
N GLU A 116 20.54 14.29 -20.20
CA GLU A 116 20.90 12.90 -20.48
C GLU A 116 19.89 12.14 -21.36
N PHE A 117 18.63 12.59 -21.43
CA PHE A 117 17.60 11.96 -22.27
C PHE A 117 17.49 12.59 -23.67
N TYR A 118 18.05 13.78 -23.89
CA TYR A 118 18.08 14.40 -25.22
C TYR A 118 19.07 13.72 -26.18
N GLN A 119 20.02 12.93 -25.65
CA GLN A 119 21.05 12.25 -26.44
C GLN A 119 20.80 10.75 -26.65
N CYS A 120 19.78 10.16 -26.04
CA CYS A 120 19.53 8.71 -26.16
C CYS A 120 18.61 8.39 -27.34
N THR A 121 18.81 7.22 -27.96
CA THR A 121 17.90 6.72 -28.99
C THR A 121 16.54 6.36 -28.37
N ASN A 122 15.47 6.36 -29.19
CA ASN A 122 14.13 5.99 -28.71
C ASN A 122 14.10 4.58 -28.08
N VAL A 123 14.89 3.64 -28.60
CA VAL A 123 15.01 2.27 -28.07
C VAL A 123 15.62 2.28 -26.66
N GLU A 124 16.74 2.97 -26.46
CA GLU A 124 17.38 3.12 -25.15
C GLU A 124 16.49 3.85 -24.14
N PHE A 125 15.76 4.86 -24.61
CA PHE A 125 14.80 5.61 -23.79
C PHE A 125 13.71 4.69 -23.22
N PHE A 126 13.00 3.95 -24.08
CA PHE A 126 11.95 3.04 -23.62
C PHE A 126 12.51 1.90 -22.78
N GLY A 127 13.69 1.37 -23.10
CA GLY A 127 14.38 0.36 -22.30
C GLY A 127 14.67 0.84 -20.86
N LYS A 128 15.23 2.06 -20.70
CA LYS A 128 15.46 2.66 -19.38
C LYS A 128 14.16 2.86 -18.60
N MET A 129 13.09 3.31 -19.25
CA MET A 129 11.79 3.52 -18.61
C MET A 129 11.15 2.22 -18.14
N ILE A 130 11.17 1.17 -18.96
CA ILE A 130 10.68 -0.17 -18.59
C ILE A 130 11.48 -0.71 -17.41
N GLY A 131 12.80 -0.57 -17.42
CA GLY A 131 13.67 -0.97 -16.31
C GLY A 131 13.29 -0.27 -15.01
N GLN A 132 13.07 1.05 -15.05
CA GLN A 132 12.60 1.81 -13.89
C GLN A 132 11.23 1.31 -13.40
N PHE A 133 10.23 1.19 -14.30
CA PHE A 133 8.91 0.66 -13.92
C PHE A 133 8.99 -0.72 -13.27
N THR A 134 9.87 -1.59 -13.76
CA THR A 134 10.05 -2.94 -13.21
C THR A 134 10.62 -2.88 -11.78
N LEU A 135 11.65 -2.05 -11.55
CA LEU A 135 12.20 -1.83 -10.22
C LEU A 135 11.17 -1.23 -9.25
N TYR A 136 10.37 -0.25 -9.71
CA TYR A 136 9.32 0.35 -8.90
C TYR A 136 8.18 -0.63 -8.60
N ASN A 137 7.76 -1.44 -9.58
CA ASN A 137 6.75 -2.47 -9.38
C ASN A 137 7.21 -3.49 -8.34
N ASN A 138 8.49 -3.87 -8.35
CA ASN A 138 9.06 -4.75 -7.32
C ASN A 138 9.09 -4.09 -5.93
N ASP A 139 9.46 -2.82 -5.82
CA ASP A 139 9.43 -2.09 -4.52
C ASP A 139 8.00 -1.92 -4.00
N MET A 140 7.08 -1.52 -4.89
CA MET A 140 5.64 -1.44 -4.60
C MET A 140 5.10 -2.80 -4.16
N SER A 141 5.40 -3.89 -4.86
CA SER A 141 4.90 -5.22 -4.48
C SER A 141 5.36 -5.62 -3.07
N LYS A 142 6.65 -5.42 -2.75
CA LYS A 142 7.18 -5.72 -1.40
C LYS A 142 6.52 -4.87 -0.32
N LYS A 143 6.35 -3.57 -0.56
CA LYS A 143 5.64 -2.69 0.37
C LYS A 143 4.16 -3.05 0.49
N ALA A 144 3.53 -3.57 -0.57
CA ALA A 144 2.14 -3.97 -0.57
C ALA A 144 1.94 -5.20 0.30
N GLU A 145 2.84 -6.17 0.20
CA GLU A 145 2.84 -7.37 1.04
C GLU A 145 3.03 -7.02 2.52
N GLN A 146 4.00 -6.16 2.85
CA GLN A 146 4.21 -5.68 4.21
C GLN A 146 2.96 -4.98 4.75
N LYS A 147 2.38 -4.07 3.96
CA LYS A 147 1.17 -3.35 4.34
C LYS A 147 -0.03 -4.28 4.52
N HIS A 148 -0.19 -5.27 3.66
CA HIS A 148 -1.24 -6.28 3.78
C HIS A 148 -1.07 -7.14 5.04
N PHE A 149 0.16 -7.50 5.38
CA PHE A 149 0.48 -8.18 6.64
C PHE A 149 0.07 -7.34 7.86
N PHE A 150 0.47 -6.06 7.91
CA PHE A 150 0.08 -5.20 9.03
C PHE A 150 -1.43 -4.93 9.08
N ASN A 151 -2.09 -4.81 7.93
CA ASN A 151 -3.53 -4.60 7.88
C ASN A 151 -4.29 -5.82 8.45
N LYS A 152 -3.81 -7.04 8.19
CA LYS A 152 -4.33 -8.26 8.85
C LYS A 152 -4.18 -8.20 10.37
N ILE A 153 -3.00 -7.80 10.86
CA ILE A 153 -2.76 -7.68 12.31
C ILE A 153 -3.67 -6.62 12.94
N ALA A 154 -3.80 -5.45 12.29
CA ALA A 154 -4.66 -4.37 12.76
C ALA A 154 -6.14 -4.78 12.81
N MET A 155 -6.62 -5.52 11.80
CA MET A 155 -7.98 -6.09 11.81
C MET A 155 -8.18 -7.09 12.95
N ILE A 156 -7.26 -8.03 13.16
CA ILE A 156 -7.36 -9.01 14.26
C ILE A 156 -7.39 -8.30 15.60
N SER A 157 -6.49 -7.34 15.82
CA SER A 157 -6.43 -6.56 17.06
C SER A 157 -7.72 -5.76 17.30
N THR A 158 -8.30 -5.18 16.24
CA THR A 158 -9.57 -4.46 16.29
C THR A 158 -10.71 -5.39 16.70
N THR A 159 -10.80 -6.59 16.11
CA THR A 159 -11.81 -7.59 16.49
C THR A 159 -11.69 -8.00 17.96
N ILE A 160 -10.47 -8.20 18.46
CA ILE A 160 -10.22 -8.51 19.87
C ILE A 160 -10.69 -7.35 20.76
N ASN A 161 -10.40 -6.10 20.38
CA ASN A 161 -10.86 -4.92 21.12
C ASN A 161 -12.40 -4.83 21.17
N ILE A 162 -13.09 -5.13 20.07
CA ILE A 162 -14.57 -5.19 20.04
C ILE A 162 -15.10 -6.26 20.99
N LEU A 163 -14.52 -7.46 20.99
CA LEU A 163 -14.93 -8.54 21.89
C LEU A 163 -14.73 -8.17 23.36
N LEU A 164 -13.57 -7.59 23.70
CA LEU A 164 -13.29 -7.11 25.05
C LEU A 164 -14.28 -6.01 25.47
N MET A 165 -14.65 -5.11 24.56
CA MET A 165 -15.67 -4.10 24.80
C MET A 165 -17.02 -4.72 25.13
N PHE A 166 -17.48 -5.72 24.36
CA PHE A 166 -18.74 -6.41 24.66
C PHE A 166 -18.71 -7.09 26.02
N VAL A 167 -17.61 -7.75 26.37
CA VAL A 167 -17.43 -8.38 27.70
C VAL A 167 -17.52 -7.33 28.81
N LEU A 168 -16.85 -6.18 28.65
CA LEU A 168 -16.91 -5.08 29.62
C LEU A 168 -18.32 -4.51 29.79
N ILE A 169 -19.08 -4.38 28.70
CA ILE A 169 -20.48 -3.92 28.72
C ILE A 169 -21.36 -4.95 29.44
N ILE A 170 -21.23 -6.24 29.12
CA ILE A 170 -22.01 -7.31 29.75
C ILE A 170 -21.75 -7.35 31.26
N ILE A 171 -20.47 -7.32 31.68
CA ILE A 171 -20.10 -7.31 33.09
C ILE A 171 -20.64 -6.07 33.82
N LYS A 172 -20.77 -4.93 33.13
CA LYS A 172 -21.37 -3.72 33.72
C LYS A 172 -22.90 -3.84 33.88
N ILE A 173 -23.57 -4.49 32.94
CA ILE A 173 -25.04 -4.63 32.92
C ILE A 173 -25.52 -5.65 33.96
N ILE A 174 -24.77 -6.74 34.14
CA ILE A 174 -25.03 -7.79 35.15
C ILE A 174 -24.65 -7.29 36.54
#